data_AF-A0A959B6Q0-F1
#
_entry.id   AF-A0A959B6Q0-F1
#
_cell.length_a   1.000
_cell.length_b   1.000
_cell.length_c   1.000
_cell.angle_alpha   90.00
_cell.angle_beta   90.00
_cell.angle_gamma   90.00
#
_symmetry.space_group_name_H-M   'P 1'
#
loop_
_entity.id
_entity.type
_entity.pdbx_description
1 polymer ?
#
loop_
_entity_poly.entity_id
_entity_poly.type
_entity_poly.pdbx_seq_one_letter_code
_entity_poly.pdbx_strand_id
1 'polypeptide(L)'
;MITIPPISPAESREKGSLQLTAETLVEKYREEQFVIDDFTDESSPKILPQALVYDNSVHKKALKDIVVRVDMEYPDYAIPGAIRSEAQQLLAIQKNRNPELTDAAMARLNDIVEEEGKLALLLSRASYFDYLATNYSMDLKPAAWPKTLREKLHGARLPSLKESLLANHIGIGVLLFTRDGYLILQRRADEKLSIRPSQLAPSVSGAAEFKDLKEGNAAPVYNLFLREGKEELNLDMEDYEASSIQLLGITRELLRGGKPEIFFSATLRIDSSEIRIKSRSAKDRWENEATAFFEFESFSAIKAGLRSEGLPKTMKKDIQQLREAYENISLPLLTGLTLWY
;
A
#
# COMPACT_ATOMS: atom_id res chain seq x y z
N MET A 1 15.68 30.64 7.87
CA MET A 1 14.23 30.44 7.95
C MET A 1 13.65 30.79 6.60
N ILE A 2 13.28 29.78 5.82
CA ILE A 2 12.60 29.98 4.54
C ILE A 2 11.16 29.55 4.81
N THR A 3 10.25 30.52 4.87
CA THR A 3 8.81 30.30 4.98
C THR A 3 8.27 29.97 3.60
N ILE A 4 7.82 28.73 3.44
CA ILE A 4 7.10 28.25 2.26
C ILE A 4 5.60 28.50 2.53
N PRO A 5 4.82 29.05 1.58
CA PRO A 5 3.42 29.35 1.80
C PRO A 5 2.59 28.06 1.93
N PRO A 6 1.45 28.10 2.64
CA PRO A 6 0.57 26.96 2.77
C PRO A 6 -0.02 26.59 1.41
N ILE A 7 0.13 25.33 1.02
CA ILE A 7 -0.57 24.78 -0.14
C ILE A 7 -2.03 24.59 0.31
N SER A 8 -2.94 25.37 -0.28
CA SER A 8 -4.37 25.21 -0.01
C SER A 8 -4.86 23.82 -0.47
N PRO A 9 -5.95 23.27 0.11
CA PRO A 9 -6.49 21.95 -0.25
C PRO A 9 -7.03 21.80 -1.70
N ALA A 10 -6.73 22.72 -2.62
CA ALA A 10 -7.38 22.82 -3.92
C ALA A 10 -6.51 22.49 -5.15
N GLU A 11 -5.23 22.12 -5.02
CA GLU A 11 -4.38 21.85 -6.19
C GLU A 11 -3.54 20.57 -6.08
N SER A 12 -4.22 19.44 -6.03
CA SER A 12 -3.79 18.25 -6.77
C SER A 12 -4.95 17.76 -7.62
N ARG A 13 -5.33 18.58 -8.61
CA ARG A 13 -5.97 18.01 -9.80
C ARG A 13 -4.92 17.11 -10.44
N GLU A 14 -4.95 15.84 -10.07
CA GLU A 14 -4.12 14.80 -10.64
C GLU A 14 -4.00 15.02 -12.15
N LYS A 15 -2.78 14.90 -12.69
CA LYS A 15 -2.55 14.83 -14.13
C LYS A 15 -3.24 13.61 -14.80
N GLY A 16 -4.02 12.85 -14.03
CA GLY A 16 -5.17 12.09 -14.50
C GLY A 16 -5.75 11.18 -13.42
N SER A 17 -7.09 11.19 -13.29
CA SER A 17 -7.97 10.04 -12.98
C SER A 17 -8.51 9.70 -11.58
N LEU A 18 -8.79 10.66 -10.71
CA LEU A 18 -9.82 10.49 -9.67
C LEU A 18 -10.94 11.52 -9.82
N GLN A 19 -12.10 11.07 -10.32
CA GLN A 19 -13.32 11.89 -10.38
C GLN A 19 -14.11 11.87 -9.07
N LEU A 20 -13.90 10.85 -8.24
CA LEU A 20 -14.64 10.64 -7.00
C LEU A 20 -13.73 10.87 -5.79
N THR A 21 -14.28 11.51 -4.76
CA THR A 21 -13.56 11.73 -3.49
C THR A 21 -13.55 10.47 -2.63
N ALA A 22 -12.65 10.41 -1.65
CA ALA A 22 -12.60 9.32 -0.67
C ALA A 22 -13.94 9.15 0.07
N GLU A 23 -14.55 10.26 0.50
CA GLU A 23 -15.84 10.28 1.21
C GLU A 23 -16.96 9.73 0.34
N THR A 24 -16.98 10.11 -0.94
CA THR A 24 -17.97 9.62 -1.91
C THR A 24 -17.86 8.10 -2.10
N LEU A 25 -16.62 7.58 -2.13
CA LEU A 25 -16.38 6.14 -2.26
C LEU A 25 -16.74 5.39 -0.97
N VAL A 26 -16.40 5.92 0.20
CA VAL A 26 -16.79 5.33 1.50
C VAL A 26 -18.31 5.24 1.60
N GLU A 27 -19.06 6.28 1.23
CA GLU A 27 -20.53 6.21 1.22
C GLU A 27 -21.06 5.22 0.18
N LYS A 28 -20.49 5.21 -1.04
CA LYS A 28 -20.90 4.26 -2.09
C LYS A 28 -20.73 2.81 -1.63
N TYR A 29 -19.67 2.52 -0.88
CA TYR A 29 -19.32 1.18 -0.39
C TYR A 29 -19.55 1.04 1.11
N ARG A 30 -20.51 1.75 1.70
CA ARG A 30 -20.75 1.79 3.16
C ARG A 30 -21.01 0.45 3.84
N GLU A 31 -21.29 -0.59 3.06
CA GLU A 31 -21.49 -1.96 3.55
C GLU A 31 -20.20 -2.77 3.66
N GLU A 32 -19.07 -2.25 3.18
CA GLU A 32 -17.75 -2.82 3.39
C GLU A 32 -17.29 -2.59 4.83
N GLN A 33 -16.43 -3.49 5.32
CA GLN A 33 -15.65 -3.21 6.53
C GLN A 33 -14.48 -2.31 6.14
N PHE A 34 -14.25 -1.24 6.90
CA PHE A 34 -13.18 -0.29 6.61
C PHE A 34 -12.14 -0.26 7.72
N VAL A 35 -10.93 0.18 7.35
CA VAL A 35 -9.93 0.58 8.33
C VAL A 35 -10.39 1.88 9.00
N ILE A 36 -10.49 1.83 10.33
CA ILE A 36 -10.98 2.94 11.16
C ILE A 36 -9.77 3.65 11.77
N ASP A 37 -9.56 4.90 11.37
CA ASP A 37 -8.57 5.79 11.95
C ASP A 37 -9.13 6.45 13.22
N ASP A 38 -8.71 5.94 14.38
CA ASP A 38 -9.10 6.43 15.70
C ASP A 38 -8.08 7.39 16.34
N PHE A 39 -7.07 7.83 15.59
CA PHE A 39 -6.01 8.71 16.10
C PHE A 39 -6.38 10.19 16.06
N THR A 40 -7.54 10.56 15.51
CA THR A 40 -7.99 11.95 15.52
C THR A 40 -8.51 12.35 16.91
N ASP A 41 -8.40 13.65 17.22
CA ASP A 41 -9.07 14.28 18.38
C ASP A 41 -10.52 14.66 18.07
N GLU A 42 -11.02 14.26 16.91
CA GLU A 42 -12.40 14.48 16.51
C GLU A 42 -13.35 13.60 17.34
N SER A 43 -14.59 14.07 17.53
CA SER A 43 -15.62 13.36 18.30
C SER A 43 -16.06 12.04 17.67
N SER A 44 -15.68 11.78 16.41
CA SER A 44 -15.95 10.54 15.68
C SER A 44 -14.69 10.04 14.98
N PRO A 45 -14.42 8.72 15.00
CA PRO A 45 -13.29 8.16 14.28
C PRO A 45 -13.46 8.35 12.77
N LYS A 46 -12.34 8.54 12.07
CA LYS A 46 -12.33 8.77 10.61
C LYS A 46 -12.26 7.44 9.87
N ILE A 47 -13.02 7.31 8.80
CA ILE A 47 -12.98 6.12 7.95
C ILE A 47 -11.94 6.33 6.85
N LEU A 48 -10.95 5.43 6.75
CA LEU A 48 -10.03 5.43 5.63
C LEU A 48 -10.69 4.76 4.41
N PRO A 49 -10.46 5.22 3.17
CA PRO A 49 -10.99 4.61 1.95
C PRO A 49 -10.24 3.31 1.58
N GLN A 50 -10.19 2.39 2.55
CA GLN A 50 -9.48 1.11 2.56
C GLN A 50 -10.44 0.05 3.10
N ALA A 51 -11.02 -0.74 2.19
CA ALA A 51 -11.86 -1.86 2.61
C ALA A 51 -10.96 -2.96 3.19
N LEU A 52 -11.24 -3.40 4.41
CA LEU A 52 -10.49 -4.41 5.13
C LEU A 52 -10.85 -5.79 4.58
N VAL A 53 -9.84 -6.53 4.10
CA VAL A 53 -10.02 -7.90 3.61
C VAL A 53 -9.56 -8.91 4.66
N TYR A 54 -8.46 -8.60 5.35
CA TYR A 54 -7.89 -9.48 6.36
C TYR A 54 -7.24 -8.67 7.48
N ASP A 55 -7.66 -8.93 8.72
CA ASP A 55 -7.20 -8.23 9.92
C ASP A 55 -6.29 -9.11 10.76
N ASN A 56 -4.97 -8.95 10.63
CA ASN A 56 -4.05 -9.78 11.39
C ASN A 56 -3.92 -9.35 12.85
N SER A 57 -4.49 -8.21 13.25
CA SER A 57 -4.60 -7.83 14.67
C SER A 57 -5.50 -8.81 15.44
N VAL A 58 -6.47 -9.42 14.76
CA VAL A 58 -7.37 -10.45 15.30
C VAL A 58 -6.79 -11.85 15.13
N HIS A 59 -6.34 -12.17 13.91
CA HIS A 59 -5.96 -13.55 13.56
C HIS A 59 -4.55 -13.97 14.00
N LYS A 60 -3.64 -13.00 14.22
CA LYS A 60 -2.27 -13.21 14.72
C LYS A 60 -1.47 -14.29 13.95
N LYS A 61 -1.64 -14.39 12.62
CA LYS A 61 -0.87 -15.32 11.79
C LYS A 61 0.58 -14.90 11.73
N ALA A 62 1.48 -15.86 11.90
CA ALA A 62 2.88 -15.66 11.60
C ALA A 62 3.11 -15.74 10.09
N LEU A 63 4.18 -15.13 9.60
CA LEU A 63 4.53 -15.14 8.17
C LEU A 63 4.68 -16.55 7.59
N LYS A 64 5.17 -17.51 8.39
CA LYS A 64 5.30 -18.92 7.99
C LYS A 64 3.95 -19.60 7.73
N ASP A 65 2.86 -19.04 8.25
CA ASP A 65 1.50 -19.54 8.10
C ASP A 65 0.77 -18.85 6.93
N ILE A 66 1.48 -18.01 6.17
CA ILE A 66 1.00 -17.44 4.92
C ILE A 66 1.61 -18.25 3.78
N VAL A 67 0.76 -18.79 2.92
CA VAL A 67 1.17 -19.55 1.75
C VAL A 67 0.66 -18.87 0.50
N VAL A 68 1.39 -19.08 -0.60
CA VAL A 68 1.02 -18.57 -1.91
C VAL A 68 0.80 -19.75 -2.84
N ARG A 69 -0.23 -19.63 -3.68
CA ARG A 69 -0.58 -20.61 -4.71
C ARG A 69 -0.75 -19.90 -6.03
N VAL A 70 -0.28 -20.51 -7.10
CA VAL A 70 -0.70 -20.06 -8.43
C VAL A 70 -2.08 -20.64 -8.70
N ASP A 71 -3.01 -19.80 -9.13
CA ASP A 71 -4.32 -20.22 -9.60
C ASP A 71 -4.15 -21.02 -10.89
N MET A 72 -4.38 -22.33 -10.81
CA MET A 72 -4.19 -23.23 -11.94
C MET A 72 -5.34 -23.14 -12.97
N GLU A 73 -6.50 -22.62 -12.57
CA GLU A 73 -7.64 -22.40 -13.46
C GLU A 73 -7.45 -21.11 -14.27
N TYR A 74 -6.94 -20.06 -13.60
CA TYR A 74 -6.68 -18.75 -14.20
C TYR A 74 -5.26 -18.26 -13.90
N PRO A 75 -4.22 -18.91 -14.47
CA PRO A 75 -2.82 -18.59 -14.16
C PRO A 75 -2.36 -17.25 -14.72
N ASP A 76 -3.07 -16.75 -15.74
CA ASP A 76 -2.82 -15.47 -16.41
C ASP A 76 -4.10 -14.64 -16.44
N TYR A 77 -4.00 -13.42 -15.93
CA TYR A 77 -5.05 -12.43 -16.07
C TYR A 77 -5.11 -11.93 -17.50
N ALA A 78 -6.32 -11.93 -18.06
CA ALA A 78 -6.61 -11.31 -19.32
C ALA A 78 -7.79 -10.35 -19.13
N ILE A 79 -7.66 -9.14 -19.68
CA ILE A 79 -8.75 -8.16 -19.66
C ILE A 79 -10.02 -8.79 -20.29
N PRO A 80 -11.12 -8.86 -19.52
CA PRO A 80 -12.36 -9.46 -20.01
C PRO A 80 -12.87 -8.77 -21.27
N GLY A 81 -13.45 -9.55 -22.20
CA GLY A 81 -13.98 -9.03 -23.45
C GLY A 81 -14.98 -7.88 -23.25
N ALA A 82 -15.75 -7.93 -22.16
CA ALA A 82 -16.75 -6.92 -21.80
C ALA A 82 -16.20 -5.50 -21.55
N ILE A 83 -14.90 -5.35 -21.26
CA ILE A 83 -14.25 -4.06 -21.02
C ILE A 83 -12.98 -3.84 -21.86
N ARG A 84 -12.73 -4.73 -22.83
CA ARG A 84 -11.46 -4.74 -23.56
C ARG A 84 -11.22 -3.48 -24.37
N SER A 85 -12.26 -2.99 -25.06
CA SER A 85 -12.15 -1.76 -25.87
C SER A 85 -11.88 -0.55 -24.98
N GLU A 86 -12.58 -0.47 -23.86
CA GLU A 86 -12.42 0.58 -22.86
C GLU A 86 -10.99 0.57 -22.29
N ALA A 87 -10.52 -0.59 -21.84
CA ALA A 87 -9.19 -0.73 -21.26
C ALA A 87 -8.07 -0.37 -22.25
N GLN A 88 -8.21 -0.74 -23.53
CA GLN A 88 -7.25 -0.34 -24.58
C GLN A 88 -7.16 1.18 -24.74
N GLN A 89 -8.30 1.88 -24.73
CA GLN A 89 -8.33 3.34 -24.81
C GLN A 89 -7.70 3.98 -23.55
N LEU A 90 -7.98 3.46 -22.36
CA LEU A 90 -7.40 3.95 -21.12
C LEU A 90 -5.89 3.77 -21.11
N LEU A 91 -5.39 2.60 -21.50
CA LEU A 91 -3.96 2.35 -21.61
C LEU A 91 -3.30 3.31 -22.60
N ALA A 92 -3.92 3.55 -23.76
CA ALA A 92 -3.41 4.51 -24.74
C ALA A 92 -3.32 5.92 -24.14
N ILE A 93 -4.32 6.36 -23.38
CA ILE A 93 -4.28 7.65 -22.67
C ILE A 93 -3.10 7.69 -21.68
N GLN A 94 -2.89 6.63 -20.89
CA GLN A 94 -1.79 6.61 -19.92
C GLN A 94 -0.41 6.61 -20.60
N LYS A 95 -0.24 5.84 -21.69
CA LYS A 95 0.99 5.87 -22.51
C LYS A 95 1.23 7.22 -23.18
N ASN A 96 0.17 7.91 -23.62
CA ASN A 96 0.31 9.26 -24.16
C ASN A 96 0.72 10.28 -23.09
N ARG A 97 0.27 10.10 -21.85
CA ARG A 97 0.67 10.95 -20.71
C ARG A 97 2.10 10.70 -20.27
N ASN A 98 2.57 9.45 -20.36
CA ASN A 98 3.94 9.08 -20.05
C ASN A 98 4.47 8.05 -21.07
N PRO A 99 5.13 8.51 -22.15
CA PRO A 99 5.64 7.63 -23.22
C PRO A 99 6.75 6.67 -22.76
N GLU A 100 7.43 6.97 -21.65
CA GLU A 100 8.53 6.17 -21.10
C GLU A 100 8.04 5.00 -20.23
N LEU A 101 6.72 4.80 -20.11
CA LEU A 101 6.15 3.69 -19.34
C LEU A 101 6.59 2.34 -19.92
N THR A 102 7.16 1.50 -19.06
CA THR A 102 7.51 0.12 -19.36
C THR A 102 6.51 -0.83 -18.71
N ASP A 103 6.38 -2.03 -19.28
CA ASP A 103 5.52 -3.08 -18.72
C ASP A 103 6.33 -4.03 -17.83
N ALA A 104 5.67 -4.60 -16.83
CA ALA A 104 6.26 -5.56 -15.90
C ALA A 104 5.24 -6.64 -15.54
N ALA A 105 5.73 -7.85 -15.26
CA ALA A 105 4.88 -8.96 -14.82
C ALA A 105 4.56 -8.82 -13.33
N MET A 106 3.31 -8.53 -13.02
CA MET A 106 2.82 -8.27 -11.67
C MET A 106 2.06 -9.46 -11.10
N ALA A 107 2.07 -9.62 -9.78
CA ALA A 107 1.23 -10.61 -9.10
C ALA A 107 -0.17 -10.03 -8.87
N ARG A 108 -1.19 -10.63 -9.47
CA ARG A 108 -2.61 -10.37 -9.19
C ARG A 108 -3.09 -11.25 -8.04
N LEU A 109 -3.81 -10.67 -7.09
CA LEU A 109 -4.52 -11.42 -6.06
C LEU A 109 -5.90 -11.83 -6.59
N ASN A 110 -6.08 -13.13 -6.82
CA ASN A 110 -7.34 -13.70 -7.28
C ASN A 110 -8.28 -13.93 -6.11
N ASP A 111 -7.77 -14.45 -4.99
CA ASP A 111 -8.58 -14.71 -3.80
C ASP A 111 -7.69 -14.89 -2.56
N ILE A 112 -8.35 -14.91 -1.40
CA ILE A 112 -7.74 -15.25 -0.12
C ILE A 112 -8.59 -16.35 0.52
N VAL A 113 -7.96 -17.48 0.84
CA VAL A 113 -8.64 -18.65 1.41
C VAL A 113 -7.93 -19.11 2.68
N GLU A 114 -8.70 -19.59 3.66
CA GLU A 114 -8.14 -20.28 4.81
C GLU A 114 -8.11 -21.79 4.55
N GLU A 115 -6.92 -22.39 4.64
CA GLU A 115 -6.70 -23.82 4.39
C GLU A 115 -5.78 -24.37 5.47
N GLU A 116 -6.21 -25.41 6.18
CA GLU A 116 -5.39 -26.09 7.20
C GLU A 116 -4.78 -25.13 8.26
N GLY A 117 -5.52 -24.07 8.61
CA GLY A 117 -5.06 -23.04 9.56
C GLY A 117 -4.04 -22.06 8.99
N LYS A 118 -3.75 -22.10 7.68
CA LYS A 118 -2.91 -21.14 6.95
C LYS A 118 -3.75 -20.17 6.14
N LEU A 119 -3.19 -19.00 5.88
CA LEU A 119 -3.75 -18.01 4.97
C LEU A 119 -3.15 -18.23 3.58
N ALA A 120 -3.95 -18.70 2.62
CA ALA A 120 -3.53 -18.93 1.25
C ALA A 120 -3.89 -17.72 0.37
N LEU A 121 -2.89 -17.13 -0.27
CA LEU A 121 -3.05 -16.12 -1.31
C LEU A 121 -3.06 -16.82 -2.67
N LEU A 122 -4.20 -16.81 -3.35
CA LEU A 122 -4.33 -17.36 -4.71
C LEU A 122 -3.97 -16.30 -5.73
N LEU A 123 -2.98 -16.58 -6.58
CA LEU A 123 -2.39 -15.57 -7.46
C LEU A 123 -2.45 -15.96 -8.93
N SER A 124 -2.57 -14.96 -9.80
CA SER A 124 -2.26 -15.08 -11.23
C SER A 124 -1.19 -14.08 -11.62
N ARG A 125 -0.58 -14.30 -12.79
CA ARG A 125 0.24 -13.29 -13.44
C ARG A 125 -0.66 -12.25 -14.10
N ALA A 126 -0.33 -10.98 -13.95
CA ALA A 126 -0.92 -9.85 -14.67
C ALA A 126 0.21 -8.95 -15.21
N SER A 127 -0.13 -7.89 -15.93
CA SER A 127 0.82 -6.87 -16.35
C SER A 127 0.60 -5.54 -15.62
N TYR A 128 1.64 -4.71 -15.54
CA TYR A 128 1.51 -3.34 -15.04
C TYR A 128 0.60 -2.52 -15.95
N PHE A 129 0.64 -2.77 -17.27
CA PHE A 129 -0.29 -2.15 -18.21
C PHE A 129 -1.75 -2.54 -17.98
N ASP A 130 -2.05 -3.77 -17.56
CA ASP A 130 -3.41 -4.16 -17.17
C ASP A 130 -3.91 -3.34 -15.98
N TYR A 131 -3.06 -3.08 -14.99
CA TYR A 131 -3.37 -2.21 -13.85
C TYR A 131 -3.66 -0.78 -14.31
N LEU A 132 -2.82 -0.21 -15.18
CA LEU A 132 -3.04 1.12 -15.75
C LEU A 132 -4.35 1.20 -16.53
N ALA A 133 -4.69 0.14 -17.26
CA ALA A 133 -5.89 0.05 -18.08
C ALA A 133 -7.18 -0.22 -17.27
N THR A 134 -7.07 -0.65 -16.01
CA THR A 134 -8.21 -1.06 -15.17
C THR A 134 -8.24 -0.29 -13.85
N ASN A 135 -7.63 -0.82 -12.78
CA ASN A 135 -7.67 -0.25 -11.42
C ASN A 135 -7.27 1.23 -11.37
N TYR A 136 -6.18 1.62 -12.03
CA TYR A 136 -5.65 2.98 -11.97
C TYR A 136 -6.55 3.99 -12.68
N SER A 137 -7.10 3.60 -13.83
CA SER A 137 -7.91 4.46 -14.68
C SER A 137 -9.41 4.29 -14.43
N MET A 138 -9.80 3.68 -13.30
CA MET A 138 -11.16 3.19 -13.11
C MET A 138 -12.22 4.30 -13.15
N ASP A 139 -11.84 5.51 -12.72
CA ASP A 139 -12.68 6.71 -12.71
C ASP A 139 -12.35 7.68 -13.85
N LEU A 140 -11.44 7.33 -14.76
CA LEU A 140 -11.24 8.12 -15.96
C LEU A 140 -12.45 7.96 -16.89
N LYS A 141 -13.09 9.08 -17.23
CA LYS A 141 -14.20 9.14 -18.20
C LYS A 141 -13.78 9.88 -19.46
N PRO A 142 -13.35 9.19 -20.53
CA PRO A 142 -13.24 9.81 -21.85
C PRO A 142 -14.56 10.46 -22.26
N ALA A 143 -14.52 11.62 -22.93
CA ALA A 143 -15.71 12.43 -23.23
C ALA A 143 -16.80 11.66 -24.01
N ALA A 144 -16.40 10.68 -24.84
CA ALA A 144 -17.31 9.87 -25.62
C ALA A 144 -17.97 8.73 -24.83
N TRP A 145 -17.60 8.52 -23.56
CA TRP A 145 -18.10 7.41 -22.77
C TRP A 145 -19.32 7.78 -21.93
N PRO A 146 -20.36 6.94 -21.91
CA PRO A 146 -21.54 7.20 -21.08
C PRO A 146 -21.22 7.02 -19.58
N LYS A 147 -20.29 6.11 -19.24
CA LYS A 147 -19.95 5.69 -17.88
C LYS A 147 -18.45 5.42 -17.73
N THR A 148 -17.90 5.60 -16.53
CA THR A 148 -16.55 5.11 -16.16
C THR A 148 -16.54 3.59 -16.03
N LEU A 149 -15.34 2.98 -15.90
CA LEU A 149 -15.24 1.56 -15.55
C LEU A 149 -15.88 1.29 -14.19
N ARG A 150 -15.74 2.17 -13.20
CA ARG A 150 -16.37 2.00 -11.89
C ARG A 150 -17.89 1.96 -11.98
N GLU A 151 -18.49 2.88 -12.71
CA GLU A 151 -19.95 2.92 -12.92
C GLU A 151 -20.48 1.72 -13.70
N LYS A 152 -19.64 1.09 -14.55
CA LYS A 152 -19.98 -0.11 -15.32
C LYS A 152 -19.82 -1.40 -14.51
N LEU A 153 -18.80 -1.48 -13.67
CA LEU A 153 -18.36 -2.73 -13.03
C LEU A 153 -18.75 -2.86 -11.56
N HIS A 154 -18.87 -1.76 -10.82
CA HIS A 154 -19.10 -1.81 -9.37
C HIS A 154 -20.52 -1.37 -9.00
N GLY A 155 -21.15 -2.18 -8.15
CA GLY A 155 -22.43 -1.87 -7.51
C GLY A 155 -22.27 -1.00 -6.26
N ALA A 156 -23.07 -1.30 -5.23
CA ALA A 156 -22.94 -0.73 -3.88
C ALA A 156 -21.86 -1.42 -3.03
N ARG A 157 -21.30 -2.53 -3.52
CA ARG A 157 -20.17 -3.24 -2.91
C ARG A 157 -19.04 -3.39 -3.92
N LEU A 158 -17.83 -3.59 -3.41
CA LEU A 158 -16.74 -4.07 -4.23
C LEU A 158 -17.09 -5.51 -4.69
N PRO A 159 -16.89 -5.86 -5.97
CA PRO A 159 -16.88 -7.27 -6.36
C PRO A 159 -15.85 -8.01 -5.52
N SER A 160 -16.12 -9.26 -5.13
CA SER A 160 -15.13 -10.11 -4.45
C SER A 160 -13.81 -10.16 -5.25
N LEU A 161 -12.69 -10.48 -4.60
CA LEU A 161 -11.41 -10.61 -5.33
C LEU A 161 -11.54 -11.62 -6.48
N LYS A 162 -12.24 -12.73 -6.23
CA LYS A 162 -12.51 -13.80 -7.19
C LYS A 162 -13.31 -13.33 -8.41
N GLU A 163 -14.32 -12.49 -8.20
CA GLU A 163 -15.21 -11.99 -9.26
C GLU A 163 -14.72 -10.69 -9.91
N SER A 164 -13.67 -10.08 -9.35
CA SER A 164 -13.16 -8.79 -9.82
C SER A 164 -12.57 -8.89 -11.21
N LEU A 165 -13.15 -8.12 -12.14
CA LEU A 165 -12.71 -8.00 -13.53
C LEU A 165 -11.50 -7.09 -13.73
N LEU A 166 -10.84 -6.66 -12.65
CA LEU A 166 -9.68 -5.78 -12.67
C LEU A 166 -8.37 -6.56 -12.47
N ALA A 167 -7.26 -5.93 -12.85
CA ALA A 167 -5.93 -6.51 -12.77
C ALA A 167 -5.47 -6.81 -11.33
N ASN A 168 -5.97 -6.04 -10.33
CA ASN A 168 -5.79 -6.28 -8.90
C ASN A 168 -4.36 -6.69 -8.49
N HIS A 169 -3.36 -6.06 -9.10
CA HIS A 169 -1.98 -6.36 -8.72
C HIS A 169 -1.73 -5.96 -7.26
N ILE A 170 -0.92 -6.73 -6.54
CA ILE A 170 -0.70 -6.56 -5.11
C ILE A 170 0.22 -5.35 -4.86
N GLY A 171 -0.22 -4.42 -4.01
CA GLY A 171 0.64 -3.40 -3.42
C GLY A 171 1.22 -3.88 -2.09
N ILE A 172 2.31 -3.26 -1.66
CA ILE A 172 2.91 -3.50 -0.34
C ILE A 172 3.22 -2.16 0.35
N GLY A 173 2.96 -2.11 1.65
CA GLY A 173 3.38 -1.00 2.52
C GLY A 173 4.05 -1.55 3.78
N VAL A 174 5.22 -1.03 4.13
CA VAL A 174 6.01 -1.51 5.27
C VAL A 174 6.37 -0.38 6.23
N LEU A 175 6.15 -0.63 7.52
CA LEU A 175 6.68 0.19 8.61
C LEU A 175 7.95 -0.44 9.17
N LEU A 176 9.07 0.28 9.08
CA LEU A 176 10.37 -0.14 9.60
C LEU A 176 10.77 0.77 10.75
N PHE A 177 11.09 0.15 11.87
CA PHE A 177 11.58 0.82 13.07
C PHE A 177 13.06 0.54 13.27
N THR A 178 13.87 1.57 13.43
CA THR A 178 15.30 1.43 13.67
C THR A 178 15.58 0.96 15.09
N ARG A 179 16.79 0.42 15.32
CA ARG A 179 17.21 -0.04 16.65
C ARG A 179 17.17 1.08 17.69
N ASP A 180 17.46 2.32 17.29
CA ASP A 180 17.41 3.54 18.12
C ASP A 180 16.01 4.17 18.23
N GLY A 181 14.96 3.50 17.74
CA GLY A 181 13.57 3.84 18.05
C GLY A 181 12.89 4.84 17.10
N TYR A 182 13.39 4.96 15.87
CA TYR A 182 12.79 5.81 14.85
C TYR A 182 11.97 5.00 13.86
N LEU A 183 10.77 5.48 13.54
CA LEU A 183 10.06 5.09 12.33
C LEU A 183 10.74 5.73 11.11
N ILE A 184 11.08 4.90 10.13
CA ILE A 184 11.62 5.34 8.84
C ILE A 184 10.45 5.77 7.94
N LEU A 185 10.59 6.90 7.26
CA LEU A 185 9.56 7.46 6.39
C LEU A 185 10.19 7.92 5.09
N GLN A 186 9.48 7.77 3.97
CA GLN A 186 9.95 8.28 2.68
C GLN A 186 9.17 9.54 2.30
N ARG A 187 9.87 10.61 1.93
CA ARG A 187 9.25 11.77 1.27
C ARG A 187 9.28 11.52 -0.23
N ARG A 188 8.10 11.30 -0.82
CA ARG A 188 7.96 11.00 -2.26
C ARG A 188 8.30 12.22 -3.11
N ALA A 189 9.03 12.02 -4.19
CA ALA A 189 9.41 13.11 -5.10
C ALA A 189 8.22 13.69 -5.88
N ASP A 190 8.13 15.02 -5.95
CA ASP A 190 7.00 15.75 -6.56
C ASP A 190 6.87 15.50 -8.08
N GLU A 191 7.97 15.64 -8.83
CA GLU A 191 7.90 15.73 -10.29
C GLU A 191 7.94 14.38 -11.03
N LYS A 192 8.35 13.31 -10.36
CA LYS A 192 8.68 12.02 -11.02
C LYS A 192 7.65 10.91 -10.82
N LEU A 193 6.72 11.10 -9.89
CA LEU A 193 5.79 10.06 -9.48
C LEU A 193 4.38 10.33 -9.99
N SER A 194 3.77 9.31 -10.58
CA SER A 194 2.38 9.36 -11.04
C SER A 194 1.36 9.27 -9.89
N ILE A 195 1.75 8.72 -8.74
CA ILE A 195 0.89 8.49 -7.58
C ILE A 195 1.49 9.19 -6.36
N ARG A 196 0.67 10.07 -5.76
CA ARG A 196 0.92 10.73 -4.47
C ARG A 196 2.27 11.48 -4.40
N PRO A 197 2.52 12.43 -5.31
CA PRO A 197 3.71 13.28 -5.23
C PRO A 197 3.72 14.08 -3.92
N SER A 198 4.90 14.36 -3.38
CA SER A 198 5.12 15.20 -2.18
C SER A 198 4.48 14.70 -0.88
N GLN A 199 3.95 13.47 -0.86
CA GLN A 199 3.41 12.85 0.35
C GLN A 199 4.49 12.10 1.14
N LEU A 200 4.31 12.08 2.46
CA LEU A 200 5.04 11.20 3.37
C LEU A 200 4.47 9.78 3.26
N ALA A 201 5.34 8.83 2.92
CA ALA A 201 5.02 7.45 2.65
C ALA A 201 5.59 6.52 3.72
N PRO A 202 5.13 5.25 3.77
CA PRO A 202 5.75 4.22 4.60
C PRO A 202 7.26 4.11 4.35
N SER A 203 7.94 3.36 5.21
CA SER A 203 9.39 3.14 5.08
C SER A 203 9.77 2.53 3.74
N VAL A 204 8.90 1.64 3.25
CA VAL A 204 8.98 0.96 1.96
C VAL A 204 7.56 0.85 1.40
N SER A 205 7.38 1.14 0.11
CA SER A 205 6.11 1.01 -0.60
C SER A 205 6.30 0.61 -2.06
N GLY A 206 5.74 -0.54 -2.44
CA GLY A 206 5.98 -1.10 -3.77
C GLY A 206 4.80 -1.87 -4.34
N ALA A 207 5.09 -2.68 -5.35
CA ALA A 207 4.13 -3.58 -5.96
C ALA A 207 4.77 -4.94 -6.21
N ALA A 208 4.04 -6.01 -5.91
CA ALA A 208 4.58 -7.35 -6.02
C ALA A 208 4.74 -7.77 -7.48
N GLU A 209 5.96 -8.10 -7.88
CA GLU A 209 6.20 -8.75 -9.16
C GLU A 209 5.83 -10.23 -9.06
N PHE A 210 5.35 -10.81 -10.17
CA PHE A 210 4.94 -12.22 -10.18
C PHE A 210 6.10 -13.17 -9.84
N LYS A 211 7.34 -12.78 -10.17
CA LYS A 211 8.55 -13.55 -9.85
C LYS A 211 8.80 -13.67 -8.35
N ASP A 212 8.36 -12.69 -7.55
CA ASP A 212 8.57 -12.66 -6.11
C ASP A 212 7.69 -13.71 -5.41
N LEU A 213 6.46 -13.85 -5.90
CA LEU A 213 5.41 -14.64 -5.28
C LEU A 213 5.16 -16.00 -5.97
N LYS A 214 6.06 -16.45 -6.84
CA LYS A 214 5.88 -17.72 -7.55
C LYS A 214 5.94 -18.92 -6.59
N GLU A 215 5.02 -19.85 -6.77
CA GLU A 215 5.01 -21.14 -6.07
C GLU A 215 6.31 -21.92 -6.30
N GLY A 216 6.88 -22.47 -5.22
CA GLY A 216 8.22 -23.07 -5.19
C GLY A 216 9.30 -22.15 -4.58
N ASN A 217 9.04 -20.85 -4.45
CA ASN A 217 9.88 -19.98 -3.63
C ASN A 217 9.70 -20.33 -2.14
N ALA A 218 10.80 -20.45 -1.39
CA ALA A 218 10.71 -20.51 0.06
C ALA A 218 10.26 -19.14 0.59
N ALA A 219 9.18 -19.10 1.37
CA ALA A 219 8.63 -17.88 1.99
C ALA A 219 8.41 -16.70 1.01
N PRO A 220 7.55 -16.85 -0.02
CA PRO A 220 7.39 -15.85 -1.09
C PRO A 220 7.03 -14.44 -0.60
N VAL A 221 6.15 -14.35 0.39
CA VAL A 221 5.75 -13.06 1.01
C VAL A 221 6.93 -12.40 1.73
N TYR A 222 7.80 -13.20 2.34
CA TYR A 222 9.02 -12.72 2.98
C TYR A 222 10.03 -12.18 1.95
N ASN A 223 10.17 -12.86 0.82
CA ASN A 223 11.06 -12.43 -0.26
C ASN A 223 10.59 -11.10 -0.88
N LEU A 224 9.28 -10.92 -1.06
CA LEU A 224 8.71 -9.65 -1.48
C LEU A 224 9.10 -8.51 -0.52
N PHE A 225 8.88 -8.72 0.79
CA PHE A 225 9.27 -7.76 1.83
C PHE A 225 10.76 -7.39 1.75
N LEU A 226 11.64 -8.40 1.64
CA LEU A 226 13.09 -8.17 1.58
C LEU A 226 13.53 -7.46 0.30
N ARG A 227 12.96 -7.81 -0.86
CA ARG A 227 13.28 -7.16 -2.14
C ARG A 227 13.01 -5.66 -2.05
N GLU A 228 11.81 -5.29 -1.62
CA GLU A 228 11.39 -3.89 -1.58
C GLU A 228 12.26 -3.08 -0.60
N GLY A 229 12.58 -3.64 0.58
CA GLY A 229 13.52 -3.01 1.51
C GLY A 229 14.94 -2.90 0.98
N LYS A 230 15.40 -3.85 0.16
CA LYS A 230 16.69 -3.77 -0.53
C LYS A 230 16.68 -2.68 -1.61
N GLU A 231 15.62 -2.58 -2.39
CA GLU A 231 15.56 -1.64 -3.52
C GLU A 231 15.40 -0.18 -3.07
N GLU A 232 14.56 0.08 -2.05
CA GLU A 232 14.29 1.43 -1.55
C GLU A 232 15.27 1.94 -0.50
N LEU A 233 15.83 1.05 0.34
CA LEU A 233 16.66 1.42 1.48
C LEU A 233 18.05 0.76 1.50
N ASN A 234 18.34 -0.13 0.55
CA ASN A 234 19.57 -0.92 0.49
C ASN A 234 19.80 -1.79 1.75
N LEU A 235 18.70 -2.31 2.31
CA LEU A 235 18.73 -3.20 3.48
C LEU A 235 19.00 -4.65 3.07
N ASP A 236 19.86 -5.32 3.82
CA ASP A 236 20.18 -6.74 3.70
C ASP A 236 19.41 -7.55 4.77
N MET A 237 19.32 -8.87 4.62
CA MET A 237 18.56 -9.72 5.55
C MET A 237 19.05 -9.57 7.00
N GLU A 238 20.36 -9.38 7.18
CA GLU A 238 21.04 -9.22 8.46
C GLU A 238 20.69 -7.90 9.16
N ASP A 239 20.18 -6.91 8.43
CA ASP A 239 19.73 -5.64 9.02
C ASP A 239 18.39 -5.81 9.76
N TYR A 240 17.63 -6.87 9.49
CA TYR A 240 16.34 -7.10 10.11
C TYR A 240 16.45 -7.94 11.39
N GLU A 241 15.61 -7.62 12.37
CA GLU A 241 15.28 -8.56 13.43
C GLU A 241 14.22 -9.53 12.90
N ALA A 242 14.63 -10.70 12.40
CA ALA A 242 13.75 -11.64 11.70
C ALA A 242 12.46 -12.01 12.46
N SER A 243 12.51 -12.12 13.79
CA SER A 243 11.34 -12.40 14.66
C SER A 243 10.34 -11.25 14.79
N SER A 244 10.73 -10.03 14.41
CA SER A 244 9.89 -8.83 14.50
C SER A 244 9.03 -8.59 13.25
N ILE A 245 9.29 -9.33 12.15
CA ILE A 245 8.60 -9.11 10.88
C ILE A 245 7.18 -9.68 10.98
N GLN A 246 6.18 -8.81 10.81
CA GLN A 246 4.77 -9.12 11.04
C GLN A 246 3.92 -8.68 9.87
N LEU A 247 2.95 -9.54 9.49
CA LEU A 247 1.81 -9.12 8.69
C LEU A 247 0.87 -8.30 9.59
N LEU A 248 0.46 -7.12 9.13
CA LEU A 248 -0.53 -6.28 9.81
C LEU A 248 -1.94 -6.56 9.28
N GLY A 249 -2.09 -6.62 7.96
CA GLY A 249 -3.38 -6.88 7.33
C GLY A 249 -3.33 -6.75 5.81
N ILE A 250 -4.48 -6.99 5.20
CA ILE A 250 -4.70 -6.86 3.76
C ILE A 250 -5.94 -6.01 3.54
N THR A 251 -5.82 -4.98 2.71
CA THR A 251 -6.92 -4.06 2.39
C THR A 251 -7.12 -3.94 0.88
N ARG A 252 -8.19 -3.25 0.48
CA ARG A 252 -8.46 -2.84 -0.89
C ARG A 252 -8.69 -1.34 -0.96
N GLU A 253 -7.83 -0.64 -1.68
CA GLU A 253 -7.89 0.81 -1.79
C GLU A 253 -8.99 1.25 -2.75
N LEU A 254 -9.99 1.97 -2.24
CA LEU A 254 -11.17 2.35 -3.03
C LEU A 254 -10.80 3.29 -4.20
N LEU A 255 -9.88 4.23 -3.97
CA LEU A 255 -9.43 5.19 -4.97
C LEU A 255 -8.82 4.49 -6.20
N ARG A 256 -8.17 3.33 -6.00
CA ARG A 256 -7.59 2.52 -7.08
C ARG A 256 -8.45 1.30 -7.44
N GLY A 257 -9.77 1.49 -7.44
CA GLY A 257 -10.73 0.47 -7.86
C GLY A 257 -10.79 -0.76 -6.96
N GLY A 258 -10.37 -0.65 -5.70
CA GLY A 258 -10.21 -1.81 -4.82
C GLY A 258 -8.96 -2.63 -5.12
N LYS A 259 -7.88 -2.00 -5.59
CA LYS A 259 -6.56 -2.64 -5.70
C LYS A 259 -6.13 -3.17 -4.32
N PRO A 260 -5.70 -4.44 -4.21
CA PRO A 260 -5.28 -5.00 -2.94
C PRO A 260 -3.90 -4.48 -2.48
N GLU A 261 -3.74 -4.27 -1.18
CA GLU A 261 -2.47 -3.90 -0.53
C GLU A 261 -2.22 -4.76 0.72
N ILE A 262 -0.97 -5.21 0.89
CA ILE A 262 -0.53 -5.98 2.05
C ILE A 262 0.38 -5.11 2.92
N PHE A 263 0.10 -5.06 4.21
CA PHE A 263 0.82 -4.21 5.16
C PHE A 263 1.70 -5.04 6.11
N PHE A 264 2.92 -4.58 6.33
CA PHE A 264 3.89 -5.21 7.24
C PHE A 264 4.49 -4.20 8.22
N SER A 265 5.02 -4.72 9.32
CA SER A 265 5.97 -4.00 10.17
C SER A 265 7.19 -4.85 10.49
N ALA A 266 8.31 -4.20 10.81
CA ALA A 266 9.50 -4.85 11.33
C ALA A 266 10.41 -3.90 12.10
N THR A 267 11.25 -4.49 12.95
CA THR A 267 12.36 -3.83 13.64
C THR A 267 13.68 -4.15 12.94
N LEU A 268 14.54 -3.15 12.85
CA LEU A 268 15.90 -3.26 12.32
C LEU A 268 16.91 -3.37 13.47
N ARG A 269 18.04 -4.04 13.18
CA ARG A 269 19.20 -4.19 14.06
C ARG A 269 20.17 -3.00 13.98
N ILE A 270 19.93 -2.09 13.06
CA ILE A 270 20.75 -0.92 12.77
C ILE A 270 20.03 0.37 13.15
N ASP A 271 20.83 1.40 13.44
CA ASP A 271 20.33 2.70 13.89
C ASP A 271 20.00 3.61 12.69
N SER A 272 19.26 4.68 12.95
CA SER A 272 18.88 5.68 11.95
C SER A 272 20.07 6.28 11.19
N SER A 273 21.22 6.43 11.83
CA SER A 273 22.45 6.94 11.21
C SER A 273 22.98 6.02 10.11
N GLU A 274 22.88 4.71 10.29
CA GLU A 274 23.32 3.70 9.32
C GLU A 274 22.35 3.62 8.12
N ILE A 275 21.04 3.74 8.38
CA ILE A 275 20.02 3.84 7.32
C ILE A 275 20.30 5.04 6.42
N ARG A 276 20.65 6.20 6.99
CA ARG A 276 21.01 7.41 6.20
C ARG A 276 22.21 7.18 5.28
N ILE A 277 23.09 6.24 5.61
CA ILE A 277 24.24 5.88 4.77
C ILE A 277 23.78 4.89 3.70
N LYS A 278 23.12 3.79 4.09
CA LYS A 278 22.64 2.74 3.18
C LYS A 278 21.71 3.28 2.09
N SER A 279 20.72 4.12 2.46
CA SER A 279 19.72 4.64 1.52
C SER A 279 20.29 5.55 0.42
N ARG A 280 21.50 6.09 0.60
CA ARG A 280 22.18 6.88 -0.45
C ARG A 280 22.55 6.07 -1.68
N SER A 281 22.73 4.76 -1.50
CA SER A 281 23.08 3.79 -2.53
C SER A 281 21.91 2.89 -2.91
N ALA A 282 20.69 3.18 -2.43
CA ALA A 282 19.49 2.44 -2.82
C ALA A 282 19.19 2.63 -4.31
N LYS A 283 18.73 1.54 -4.94
CA LYS A 283 18.43 1.49 -6.37
C LYS A 283 17.34 2.49 -6.74
N ASP A 284 16.29 2.54 -5.92
CA ASP A 284 15.10 3.36 -6.18
C ASP A 284 15.09 4.67 -5.39
N ARG A 285 16.28 5.13 -4.97
CA ARG A 285 16.48 6.43 -4.33
C ARG A 285 15.86 7.58 -5.13
N TRP A 286 15.83 7.47 -6.45
CA TRP A 286 15.32 8.51 -7.34
C TRP A 286 13.80 8.74 -7.21
N GLU A 287 13.05 7.81 -6.61
CA GLU A 287 11.62 7.93 -6.34
C GLU A 287 11.32 8.82 -5.12
N ASN A 288 12.30 9.00 -4.23
CA ASN A 288 12.13 9.73 -2.98
C ASN A 288 13.06 10.94 -2.93
N GLU A 289 12.52 12.08 -2.49
CA GLU A 289 13.30 13.30 -2.24
C GLU A 289 14.22 13.13 -1.03
N ALA A 290 13.72 12.47 0.01
CA ALA A 290 14.45 12.27 1.25
C ALA A 290 13.90 11.11 2.09
N THR A 291 14.78 10.48 2.86
CA THR A 291 14.41 9.61 3.98
C THR A 291 14.27 10.44 5.25
N ALA A 292 13.08 10.44 5.85
CA ALA A 292 12.77 11.06 7.12
C ALA A 292 12.77 10.03 8.25
N PHE A 293 12.97 10.49 9.48
CA PHE A 293 13.00 9.67 10.68
C PHE A 293 12.17 10.37 11.73
N PHE A 294 11.20 9.66 12.28
CA PHE A 294 10.32 10.16 13.33
C PHE A 294 10.51 9.31 14.58
N GLU A 295 10.85 9.94 15.69
CA GLU A 295 11.04 9.25 16.96
C GLU A 295 9.68 8.75 17.47
N PHE A 296 9.60 7.45 17.76
CA PHE A 296 8.37 6.81 18.23
C PHE A 296 8.57 6.42 19.69
N GLU A 297 8.14 7.27 20.63
CA GLU A 297 8.36 7.06 22.08
C GLU A 297 7.80 5.71 22.54
N SER A 298 6.63 5.33 22.01
CA SER A 298 5.98 4.05 22.29
C SER A 298 6.82 2.86 21.82
N PHE A 299 7.59 2.98 20.75
CA PHE A 299 8.46 1.91 20.29
C PHE A 299 9.65 1.67 21.25
N SER A 300 10.24 2.74 21.77
CA SER A 300 11.26 2.64 22.82
C SER A 300 10.74 1.91 24.06
N ALA A 301 9.47 2.16 24.44
CA ALA A 301 8.80 1.44 25.51
C ALA A 301 8.53 -0.04 25.17
N ILE A 302 8.06 -0.35 23.95
CA ILE A 302 7.85 -1.73 23.46
C ILE A 302 9.16 -2.53 23.54
N LYS A 303 10.26 -1.94 23.06
CA LYS A 303 11.58 -2.59 23.05
C LYS A 303 12.13 -2.81 24.46
N ALA A 304 11.85 -1.91 25.39
CA ALA A 304 12.18 -2.07 26.80
C ALA A 304 11.34 -3.16 27.52
N GLY A 305 10.45 -3.85 26.81
CA GLY A 305 9.55 -4.85 27.37
C GLY A 305 8.42 -4.25 28.22
N LEU A 306 8.25 -2.93 28.19
CA LEU A 306 7.23 -2.21 28.93
C LEU A 306 5.90 -2.31 28.18
N ARG A 307 5.23 -3.46 28.30
CA ARG A 307 3.82 -3.60 27.89
C ARG A 307 2.92 -3.03 28.99
N SER A 308 2.97 -1.71 29.17
CA SER A 308 2.11 -1.03 30.14
C SER A 308 0.72 -0.79 29.56
N GLU A 309 -0.29 -0.66 30.42
CA GLU A 309 -1.64 -0.20 30.05
C GLU A 309 -1.64 1.18 29.34
N GLY A 310 -0.53 1.92 29.41
CA GLY A 310 -0.35 3.22 28.75
C GLY A 310 0.13 3.15 27.29
N LEU A 311 0.60 1.99 26.81
CA LEU A 311 1.19 1.87 25.47
C LEU A 311 0.24 2.35 24.34
N PRO A 312 -1.06 1.99 24.33
CA PRO A 312 -1.99 2.51 23.32
C PRO A 312 -2.10 4.04 23.34
N LYS A 313 -2.10 4.66 24.53
CA LYS A 313 -2.14 6.12 24.65
C LYS A 313 -0.87 6.77 24.10
N THR A 314 0.29 6.18 24.36
CA THR A 314 1.56 6.67 23.82
C THR A 314 1.63 6.50 22.30
N MET A 315 1.17 5.37 21.74
CA MET A 315 1.11 5.18 20.29
C MET A 315 0.18 6.19 19.62
N LYS A 316 -1.01 6.44 20.18
CA LYS A 316 -1.93 7.46 19.68
C LYS A 316 -1.28 8.84 19.68
N LYS A 317 -0.58 9.21 20.77
CA LYS A 317 0.20 10.45 20.87
C LYS A 317 1.28 10.55 19.79
N ASP A 318 2.08 9.50 19.58
CA ASP A 318 3.13 9.49 18.55
C ASP A 318 2.54 9.70 17.14
N ILE A 319 1.42 9.05 16.82
CA ILE A 319 0.74 9.20 15.53
C ILE A 319 0.13 10.59 15.36
N GLN A 320 -0.43 11.18 16.42
CA GLN A 320 -0.92 12.56 16.41
C GLN A 320 0.22 13.55 16.17
N GLN A 321 1.33 13.41 16.88
CA GLN A 321 2.53 14.24 16.67
C GLN A 321 3.10 14.10 15.25
N LEU A 322 3.08 12.89 14.68
CA LEU A 322 3.47 12.68 13.29
C LEU A 322 2.56 13.46 12.33
N ARG A 323 1.24 13.48 12.56
CA ARG A 323 0.29 14.25 11.73
C ARG A 323 0.47 15.76 11.86
N GLU A 324 0.74 16.24 13.07
CA GLU A 324 1.02 17.66 13.31
C GLU A 324 2.34 18.09 12.65
N ALA A 325 3.34 17.20 12.65
CA ALA A 325 4.64 17.46 12.03
C ALA A 325 4.60 17.41 10.49
N TYR A 326 3.62 16.70 9.90
CA TYR A 326 3.55 16.48 8.46
C TYR A 326 2.12 16.60 7.93
N GLU A 327 1.88 17.67 7.16
CA GLU A 327 0.55 17.99 6.61
C GLU A 327 0.05 16.97 5.56
N ASN A 328 0.95 16.28 4.84
CA ASN A 328 0.62 15.42 3.70
C ASN A 328 1.07 13.97 3.91
N ILE A 329 0.35 13.24 4.77
CA ILE A 329 0.58 11.81 4.99
C ILE A 329 -0.18 10.99 3.94
N SER A 330 0.50 10.03 3.33
CA SER A 330 -0.10 9.14 2.35
C SER A 330 -1.09 8.15 2.98
N LEU A 331 -2.09 7.76 2.19
CA LEU A 331 -3.08 6.77 2.61
C LEU A 331 -2.45 5.43 3.04
N PRO A 332 -1.46 4.85 2.32
CA PRO A 332 -0.80 3.62 2.79
C PRO A 332 -0.09 3.78 4.13
N LEU A 333 0.53 4.93 4.41
CA LEU A 333 1.17 5.19 5.71
C LEU A 333 0.14 5.23 6.85
N LEU A 334 -0.96 5.97 6.66
CA LEU A 334 -2.04 6.01 7.64
C LEU A 334 -2.66 4.61 7.86
N THR A 335 -2.84 3.85 6.79
CA THR A 335 -3.39 2.49 6.85
C THR A 335 -2.48 1.56 7.64
N GLY A 336 -1.17 1.57 7.33
CA GLY A 336 -0.18 0.77 8.04
C GLY A 336 -0.09 1.12 9.53
N LEU A 337 -0.11 2.41 9.88
CA LEU A 337 -0.10 2.85 11.28
C LEU A 337 -1.36 2.41 12.03
N THR A 338 -2.51 2.47 11.37
CA THR A 338 -3.80 2.05 11.95
C THR A 338 -3.87 0.55 12.16
N LEU A 339 -3.35 -0.26 11.23
CA LEU A 339 -3.31 -1.71 11.37
C LEU A 339 -2.22 -2.19 12.35
N TRP A 340 -1.26 -1.33 12.70
CA TRP A 340 -0.19 -1.66 13.63
C TRP A 340 -0.54 -1.39 15.09
N TYR A 341 -1.38 -0.37 15.33
CA TYR A 341 -2.03 -0.12 16.63
C TYR A 341 -2.93 -1.29 17.02
#